data_AF-A0A2C9KMP0-F1
#
_entry.id   AF-A0A2C9KMP0-F1
#
_cell.length_a   1.000
_cell.length_b   1.000
_cell.length_c   1.000
_cell.angle_alpha   90.00
_cell.angle_beta   90.00
_cell.angle_gamma   90.00
#
_symmetry.space_group_name_H-M   'P 1'
#
loop_
_entity.id
_entity.type
_entity.pdbx_description
1 polymer ?
#
loop_
_entity_poly.entity_id
_entity_poly.type
_entity_poly.pdbx_seq_one_letter_code
_entity_poly.pdbx_strand_id
1 'polypeptide(L)'
;MTTQACTREQKIISPQKVTKCAQKINASFIPHTSSHVQEEDKKLQSRERCKTLEAEIINARKSLDMHLKREKELIELNLQIIDAIESLEDKTHADVKQLLRKYEKYRSGIATLNANFLNELAEEKEDLQNRKAFMDSQISGLERKVEELNEQLQEKQNELSILSTYKDKEYPVKAMMISNFQAELDNFKSSNQADQEELEHIIKTELGKYERERIKVSNNIIYKVIVESVALMHPSIKDTALQNVVMKKEIEFHQKHHEEITQANKQLEREIESLLKSPKSNLRLQLFPEFFPKREKCTPDMELTFDIPTQDWLPI
;
A
#
# COMPACT_ATOMS: atom_id res chain seq x y z
N MET A 1 -55.85 42.07 -35.76
CA MET A 1 -56.20 43.25 -34.96
C MET A 1 -56.46 44.41 -35.93
N THR A 2 -57.62 44.42 -36.59
CA THR A 2 -58.79 45.28 -36.27
C THR A 2 -58.49 46.77 -36.19
N THR A 3 -58.91 47.49 -37.26
CA THR A 3 -59.68 48.76 -37.31
C THR A 3 -59.27 49.93 -36.41
N GLN A 4 -59.23 51.19 -36.88
CA GLN A 4 -60.44 51.99 -37.10
C GLN A 4 -60.14 53.33 -37.79
N ALA A 5 -61.08 53.76 -38.62
CA ALA A 5 -61.21 55.09 -39.20
C ALA A 5 -61.69 56.13 -38.17
N CYS A 6 -61.42 57.41 -38.42
CA CYS A 6 -62.29 58.50 -37.94
C CYS A 6 -62.17 59.75 -38.84
N THR A 7 -63.22 60.00 -39.61
CA THR A 7 -63.55 61.27 -40.25
C THR A 7 -64.32 62.15 -39.27
N ARG A 8 -64.14 63.48 -39.32
CA ARG A 8 -65.22 64.41 -38.94
C ARG A 8 -65.07 65.77 -39.62
N GLU A 9 -66.02 66.02 -40.50
CA GLU A 9 -66.42 67.34 -40.99
C GLU A 9 -67.01 68.18 -39.84
N GLN A 10 -66.87 69.51 -39.93
CA GLN A 10 -67.95 70.43 -39.55
C GLN A 10 -67.83 71.74 -40.34
N LYS A 11 -68.89 72.01 -41.11
CA LYS A 11 -69.13 73.17 -41.96
C LYS A 11 -70.47 73.74 -41.52
N ILE A 12 -70.54 74.95 -40.96
CA ILE A 12 -71.82 75.63 -40.68
C ILE A 12 -71.67 77.16 -40.83
N ILE A 13 -72.30 77.63 -41.92
CA ILE A 13 -73.18 78.81 -42.06
C ILE A 13 -72.59 80.25 -42.14
N SER A 14 -72.70 80.71 -43.39
CA SER A 14 -72.98 82.02 -44.01
C SER A 14 -74.00 82.96 -43.29
N PRO A 15 -74.70 83.89 -43.97
CA PRO A 15 -74.32 85.11 -44.71
C PRO A 15 -75.14 86.35 -44.26
N GLN A 16 -74.74 87.59 -44.57
CA GLN A 16 -75.72 88.68 -44.77
C GLN A 16 -75.30 89.66 -45.89
N LYS A 17 -76.02 89.57 -47.01
CA LYS A 17 -76.40 90.71 -47.88
C LYS A 17 -77.35 91.60 -47.04
N VAL A 18 -77.58 92.89 -47.31
CA VAL A 18 -78.39 93.54 -48.36
C VAL A 18 -78.28 95.06 -48.00
N THR A 19 -78.27 96.08 -48.88
CA THR A 19 -79.41 96.77 -49.52
C THR A 19 -78.80 97.99 -50.23
N LYS A 20 -78.79 98.13 -51.56
CA LYS A 20 -79.82 98.76 -52.42
C LYS A 20 -80.61 99.91 -51.78
N CYS A 21 -80.36 101.14 -52.27
CA CYS A 21 -81.42 102.10 -52.51
C CYS A 21 -81.19 102.69 -53.91
N ALA A 22 -82.18 102.52 -54.77
CA ALA A 22 -82.24 103.05 -56.12
C ALA A 22 -83.33 104.13 -56.16
N GLN A 23 -83.34 104.89 -57.26
CA GLN A 23 -84.51 105.54 -57.86
C GLN A 23 -84.93 106.90 -57.21
N LYS A 24 -85.27 107.98 -57.94
CA LYS A 24 -85.50 108.23 -59.38
C LYS A 24 -85.97 109.70 -59.57
N ILE A 25 -86.03 110.15 -60.84
CA ILE A 25 -87.01 111.08 -61.47
C ILE A 25 -86.51 112.48 -61.93
N ASN A 26 -86.50 112.60 -63.28
CA ASN A 26 -86.96 113.68 -64.19
C ASN A 26 -86.37 115.09 -64.09
N ALA A 27 -86.37 115.95 -65.12
CA ALA A 27 -86.43 115.89 -66.59
C ALA A 27 -86.29 117.36 -67.06
N SER A 28 -85.65 117.58 -68.22
CA SER A 28 -85.81 118.69 -69.18
C SER A 28 -85.93 120.16 -68.70
N PHE A 29 -85.01 121.03 -69.13
CA PHE A 29 -85.34 122.32 -69.79
C PHE A 29 -84.07 123.04 -70.34
N ILE A 30 -84.13 123.49 -71.60
CA ILE A 30 -83.28 124.54 -72.23
C ILE A 30 -84.24 125.74 -72.39
N PRO A 31 -83.91 126.98 -71.96
CA PRO A 31 -83.32 127.94 -72.89
C PRO A 31 -82.39 129.02 -72.29
N HIS A 32 -81.62 129.57 -73.23
CA HIS A 32 -80.88 130.82 -73.34
C HIS A 32 -81.05 131.97 -72.31
N THR A 33 -79.91 132.69 -72.20
CA THR A 33 -79.68 134.10 -71.85
C THR A 33 -79.88 134.55 -70.39
N SER A 34 -78.77 134.65 -69.66
CA SER A 34 -78.28 135.91 -69.09
C SER A 34 -76.91 135.65 -68.44
N SER A 35 -75.88 136.23 -69.05
CA SER A 35 -74.48 136.26 -68.65
C SER A 35 -74.28 136.80 -67.22
N HIS A 36 -73.39 136.11 -66.46
CA HIS A 36 -72.46 136.60 -65.42
C HIS A 36 -72.38 135.75 -64.11
N VAL A 37 -73.19 134.70 -63.91
CA VAL A 37 -73.20 133.93 -62.62
C VAL A 37 -72.74 132.46 -62.73
N GLN A 38 -72.56 131.89 -63.93
CA GLN A 38 -72.25 130.47 -64.16
C GLN A 38 -70.75 130.07 -64.10
N GLU A 39 -69.85 131.02 -63.82
CA GLU A 39 -68.41 130.78 -63.81
C GLU A 39 -67.86 130.43 -62.42
N GLU A 40 -68.60 130.72 -61.34
CA GLU A 40 -68.22 130.34 -59.98
C GLU A 40 -68.60 128.90 -59.62
N ASP A 41 -69.77 128.40 -60.05
CA ASP A 41 -70.22 127.02 -59.75
C ASP A 41 -69.41 125.93 -60.47
N LYS A 42 -68.95 126.18 -61.70
CA LYS A 42 -68.03 125.24 -62.41
C LYS A 42 -66.64 125.21 -61.77
N LYS A 43 -66.18 126.34 -61.21
CA LYS A 43 -64.94 126.42 -60.42
C LYS A 43 -65.10 125.71 -59.07
N LEU A 44 -66.26 125.82 -58.41
CA LEU A 44 -66.57 125.12 -57.16
C LEU A 44 -66.63 123.58 -57.37
N GLN A 45 -67.32 123.13 -58.42
CA GLN A 45 -67.46 121.70 -58.75
C GLN A 45 -66.13 121.06 -59.22
N SER A 46 -65.29 121.82 -59.92
CA SER A 46 -63.92 121.39 -60.27
C SER A 46 -63.02 121.35 -59.04
N ARG A 47 -63.21 122.28 -58.09
CA ARG A 47 -62.49 122.29 -56.80
C ARG A 47 -62.92 121.15 -55.88
N GLU A 48 -64.19 120.77 -55.88
CA GLU A 48 -64.69 119.59 -55.16
C GLU A 48 -64.16 118.29 -55.77
N ARG A 49 -64.12 118.17 -57.10
CA ARG A 49 -63.49 117.03 -57.79
C ARG A 49 -61.99 116.95 -57.53
N CYS A 50 -61.28 118.09 -57.52
CA CYS A 50 -59.88 118.12 -57.12
C CYS A 50 -59.71 117.66 -55.66
N LYS A 51 -60.56 118.10 -54.73
CA LYS A 51 -60.52 117.63 -53.33
C LYS A 51 -60.83 116.15 -53.18
N THR A 52 -61.77 115.60 -53.95
CA THR A 52 -62.05 114.15 -53.93
C THR A 52 -60.91 113.35 -54.52
N LEU A 53 -60.32 113.80 -55.63
CA LEU A 53 -59.14 113.17 -56.22
C LEU A 53 -57.92 113.28 -55.28
N GLU A 54 -57.74 114.40 -54.59
CA GLU A 54 -56.73 114.56 -53.55
C GLU A 54 -56.96 113.57 -52.39
N ALA A 55 -58.21 113.40 -51.93
CA ALA A 55 -58.56 112.43 -50.91
C ALA A 55 -58.32 110.98 -51.37
N GLU A 56 -58.60 110.65 -52.63
CA GLU A 56 -58.32 109.35 -53.23
C GLU A 56 -56.81 109.09 -53.37
N ILE A 57 -56.02 110.09 -53.79
CA ILE A 57 -54.56 110.00 -53.85
C ILE A 57 -53.98 109.80 -52.44
N ILE A 58 -54.49 110.50 -51.43
CA ILE A 58 -54.08 110.34 -50.04
C ILE A 58 -54.46 108.94 -49.53
N ASN A 59 -55.64 108.42 -49.86
CA ASN A 59 -56.08 107.09 -49.46
C ASN A 59 -55.26 105.98 -50.16
N ALA A 60 -54.99 106.13 -51.46
CA ALA A 60 -54.14 105.21 -52.21
C ALA A 60 -52.70 105.18 -51.66
N ARG A 61 -52.14 106.34 -51.29
CA ARG A 61 -50.83 106.43 -50.61
C ARG A 61 -50.84 105.74 -49.25
N LYS A 62 -51.87 105.97 -48.43
CA LYS A 62 -52.03 105.27 -47.15
C LYS A 62 -52.17 103.74 -47.32
N SER A 63 -52.92 103.28 -48.32
CA SER A 63 -53.05 101.86 -48.64
C SER A 63 -51.72 101.28 -49.10
N LEU A 64 -50.98 101.98 -49.95
CA LEU A 64 -49.65 101.58 -50.40
C LEU A 64 -48.67 101.48 -49.22
N ASP A 65 -48.64 102.47 -48.33
CA ASP A 65 -47.80 102.44 -47.13
C ASP A 65 -48.16 101.27 -46.20
N MET A 66 -49.45 100.94 -46.07
CA MET A 66 -49.90 99.77 -45.31
C MET A 66 -49.47 98.46 -45.97
N HIS A 67 -49.54 98.35 -47.30
CA HIS A 67 -49.06 97.17 -48.03
C HIS A 67 -47.54 97.03 -47.92
N LEU A 68 -46.77 98.11 -48.04
CA LEU A 68 -45.32 98.10 -47.87
C LEU A 68 -44.89 97.71 -46.45
N LYS A 69 -45.61 98.16 -45.43
CA LYS A 69 -45.38 97.70 -44.04
C LYS A 69 -45.68 96.21 -43.90
N ARG A 70 -46.81 95.76 -44.45
CA ARG A 70 -47.21 94.35 -44.40
C ARG A 70 -46.24 93.44 -45.15
N GLU A 71 -45.70 93.89 -46.27
CA GLU A 71 -44.67 93.19 -47.03
C GLU A 71 -43.41 92.98 -46.18
N LYS A 72 -42.94 94.04 -45.48
CA LYS A 72 -41.79 93.93 -44.57
C LYS A 72 -42.04 92.96 -43.43
N GLU A 73 -43.21 93.00 -42.80
CA GLU A 73 -43.59 92.05 -41.74
C GLU A 73 -43.62 90.61 -42.27
N LEU A 74 -44.14 90.39 -43.48
CA LEU A 74 -44.19 89.07 -44.11
C LEU A 74 -42.79 88.55 -44.44
N ILE A 75 -41.89 89.41 -44.91
CA ILE A 75 -40.48 89.04 -45.14
C ILE A 75 -39.81 88.66 -43.83
N GLU A 76 -39.99 89.43 -42.76
CA GLU A 76 -39.43 89.14 -41.44
C GLU A 76 -39.95 87.82 -40.87
N LEU A 77 -41.27 87.57 -40.97
CA LEU A 77 -41.87 86.31 -40.56
C LEU A 77 -41.36 85.13 -41.39
N ASN A 78 -41.22 85.28 -42.71
CA ASN A 78 -40.67 84.23 -43.57
C ASN A 78 -39.21 83.92 -43.21
N LEU A 79 -38.40 84.94 -42.92
CA LEU A 79 -37.02 84.74 -42.44
C LEU A 79 -36.99 83.98 -41.11
N GLN A 80 -37.85 84.35 -40.15
CA GLN A 80 -37.96 83.62 -38.88
C GLN A 80 -38.40 82.16 -39.08
N ILE A 81 -39.29 81.90 -40.04
CA ILE A 81 -39.71 80.52 -40.37
C ILE A 81 -38.54 79.75 -40.99
N ILE A 82 -37.75 80.36 -41.88
CA ILE A 82 -36.57 79.73 -42.47
C ILE A 82 -35.57 79.37 -41.37
N ASP A 83 -35.21 80.30 -40.49
CA ASP A 83 -34.29 80.04 -39.38
C ASP A 83 -34.82 78.95 -38.44
N ALA A 84 -36.13 78.92 -38.19
CA ALA A 84 -36.77 77.89 -37.38
C ALA A 84 -36.71 76.51 -38.06
N ILE A 85 -36.92 76.43 -39.37
CA ILE A 85 -36.81 75.20 -40.15
C ILE A 85 -35.36 74.71 -40.14
N GLU A 86 -34.40 75.56 -40.49
CA GLU A 86 -32.98 75.21 -40.54
C GLU A 86 -32.48 74.72 -39.17
N SER A 87 -32.82 75.44 -38.09
CA SER A 87 -32.41 75.02 -36.74
C SER A 87 -33.07 73.71 -36.28
N LEU A 88 -34.28 73.42 -36.75
CA LEU A 88 -34.97 72.16 -36.46
C LEU A 88 -34.40 71.01 -37.30
N GLU A 89 -34.10 71.25 -38.57
CA GLU A 89 -33.40 70.32 -39.45
C GLU A 89 -32.03 69.96 -38.87
N ASP A 90 -31.22 70.94 -38.45
CA ASP A 90 -29.92 70.70 -37.84
C ASP A 90 -30.01 69.85 -36.56
N LYS A 91 -30.98 70.14 -35.68
CA LYS A 91 -31.22 69.35 -34.46
C LYS A 91 -31.62 67.92 -34.79
N THR A 92 -32.58 67.74 -35.69
CA THR A 92 -33.04 66.41 -36.10
C THR A 92 -31.93 65.61 -36.80
N HIS A 93 -31.12 66.26 -37.64
CA HIS A 93 -29.94 65.65 -38.26
C HIS A 93 -28.89 65.25 -37.23
N ALA A 94 -28.61 66.09 -36.24
CA ALA A 94 -27.71 65.77 -35.15
C ALA A 94 -28.20 64.57 -34.33
N ASP A 95 -29.48 64.53 -33.98
CA ASP A 95 -30.12 63.44 -33.24
C ASP A 95 -30.07 62.12 -34.03
N VAL A 96 -30.45 62.15 -35.31
CA VAL A 96 -30.37 60.97 -36.21
C VAL A 96 -28.93 60.49 -36.33
N LYS A 97 -27.95 61.39 -36.51
CA LYS A 97 -26.53 61.03 -36.59
C LYS A 97 -26.02 60.41 -35.29
N GLN A 98 -26.43 60.93 -34.13
CA GLN A 98 -26.08 60.36 -32.83
C GLN A 98 -26.71 58.97 -32.66
N LEU A 99 -27.96 58.80 -33.07
CA LEU A 99 -28.67 57.53 -33.02
C LEU A 99 -28.01 56.48 -33.93
N LEU A 100 -27.65 56.84 -35.16
CA LEU A 100 -26.92 55.95 -36.09
C LEU A 100 -25.57 55.50 -35.51
N ARG A 101 -24.80 56.42 -34.89
CA ARG A 101 -23.55 56.07 -34.20
C ARG A 101 -23.77 55.10 -33.04
N LYS A 102 -24.89 55.22 -32.30
CA LYS A 102 -25.24 54.25 -31.25
C LYS A 102 -25.54 52.88 -31.86
N TYR A 103 -26.34 52.82 -32.93
CA TYR A 103 -26.64 51.56 -33.63
C TYR A 103 -25.40 50.89 -34.21
N GLU A 104 -24.46 51.65 -34.77
CA GLU A 104 -23.19 51.13 -35.28
C GLU A 104 -22.35 50.51 -34.16
N LYS A 105 -22.25 51.19 -33.01
CA LYS A 105 -21.58 50.64 -31.80
C LYS A 105 -22.26 49.37 -31.30
N TYR A 106 -23.59 49.35 -31.22
CA TYR A 106 -24.32 48.14 -30.80
C TYR A 106 -24.13 47.00 -31.80
N ARG A 107 -24.20 47.28 -33.11
CA ARG A 107 -23.96 46.28 -34.15
C ARG A 107 -22.55 45.69 -34.06
N SER A 108 -21.54 46.55 -33.91
CA SER A 108 -20.15 46.10 -33.74
C SER A 108 -19.98 45.29 -32.46
N GLY A 109 -20.53 45.77 -31.33
CA GLY A 109 -20.49 45.05 -30.05
C GLY A 109 -21.20 43.70 -30.07
N ILE A 110 -22.35 43.60 -30.77
CA ILE A 110 -23.05 42.32 -30.96
C ILE A 110 -22.23 41.37 -31.84
N ALA A 111 -21.60 41.88 -32.90
CA ALA A 111 -20.76 41.06 -33.78
C ALA A 111 -19.52 40.51 -33.05
N THR A 112 -18.83 41.34 -32.26
CA THR A 112 -17.68 40.87 -31.46
C THR A 112 -18.09 39.92 -30.36
N LEU A 113 -19.21 40.20 -29.67
CA LEU A 113 -19.75 39.32 -28.65
C LEU A 113 -20.14 37.95 -29.22
N ASN A 114 -20.84 37.92 -30.36
CA ASN A 114 -21.19 36.67 -31.02
C ASN A 114 -19.97 35.90 -31.51
N ALA A 115 -18.96 36.58 -32.06
CA ALA A 115 -17.71 35.94 -32.48
C ALA A 115 -16.97 35.32 -31.28
N ASN A 116 -16.86 36.04 -30.16
CA ASN A 116 -16.26 35.52 -28.93
C ASN A 116 -17.04 34.32 -28.39
N PHE A 117 -18.37 34.41 -28.31
CA PHE A 117 -19.19 33.28 -27.87
C PHE A 117 -19.06 32.05 -28.75
N LEU A 118 -18.97 32.22 -30.08
CA LEU A 118 -18.75 31.09 -30.99
C LEU A 118 -17.36 30.46 -30.80
N ASN A 119 -16.34 31.28 -30.55
CA ASN A 119 -14.98 30.81 -30.28
C ASN A 119 -14.91 30.08 -28.93
N GLU A 120 -15.43 30.67 -27.85
CA GLU A 120 -15.50 30.04 -26.52
C GLU A 120 -16.27 28.71 -26.58
N LEU A 121 -17.40 28.67 -27.30
CA LEU A 121 -18.17 27.45 -27.47
C LEU A 121 -17.39 26.38 -28.27
N ALA A 122 -16.59 26.78 -29.26
CA ALA A 122 -15.75 25.85 -30.01
C ALA A 122 -14.61 25.29 -29.14
N GLU A 123 -13.94 26.16 -28.36
CA GLU A 123 -12.88 25.80 -27.44
C GLU A 123 -13.38 24.84 -26.36
N GLU A 124 -14.50 25.16 -25.68
CA GLU A 124 -15.09 24.29 -24.67
C GLU A 124 -15.53 22.93 -25.23
N LYS A 125 -16.01 22.90 -26.49
CA LYS A 125 -16.34 21.63 -27.16
C LYS A 125 -15.10 20.80 -27.45
N GLU A 126 -14.03 21.42 -27.91
CA GLU A 126 -12.76 20.76 -28.17
C GLU A 126 -12.17 20.21 -26.86
N ASP A 127 -12.15 21.02 -25.80
CA ASP A 127 -11.72 20.63 -24.47
C ASP A 127 -12.51 19.44 -23.92
N LEU A 128 -13.84 19.48 -24.06
CA LEU A 128 -14.70 18.38 -23.67
C LEU A 128 -14.37 17.10 -24.44
N GLN A 129 -14.15 17.20 -25.75
CA GLN A 129 -13.80 16.06 -26.59
C GLN A 129 -12.43 15.49 -26.24
N ASN A 130 -11.44 16.35 -26.02
CA ASN A 130 -10.09 15.96 -25.62
C ASN A 130 -10.09 15.27 -24.25
N ARG A 131 -10.81 15.83 -23.27
CA ARG A 131 -10.98 15.21 -21.94
C ARG A 131 -11.70 13.88 -22.03
N LYS A 132 -12.74 13.77 -22.87
CA LYS A 132 -13.45 12.51 -23.10
C LYS A 132 -12.51 11.45 -23.68
N ALA A 133 -11.78 11.78 -24.75
CA ALA A 133 -10.83 10.86 -25.37
C ALA A 133 -9.72 10.43 -24.39
N PHE A 134 -9.23 11.36 -23.56
CA PHE A 134 -8.27 11.04 -22.51
C PHE A 134 -8.85 10.07 -21.49
N MET A 135 -10.05 10.34 -20.96
CA MET A 135 -10.72 9.44 -20.02
C MET A 135 -10.99 8.07 -20.63
N ASP A 136 -11.48 8.01 -21.87
CA ASP A 136 -11.72 6.76 -22.59
C ASP A 136 -10.42 5.95 -22.73
N SER A 137 -9.29 6.60 -23.04
CA SER A 137 -7.98 5.95 -23.10
C SER A 137 -7.52 5.39 -21.75
N GLN A 138 -7.78 6.10 -20.65
CA GLN A 138 -7.45 5.66 -19.30
C GLN A 138 -8.34 4.50 -18.86
N ILE A 139 -9.64 4.56 -19.17
CA ILE A 139 -10.60 3.48 -18.89
C ILE A 139 -10.17 2.22 -19.64
N SER A 140 -9.92 2.29 -20.95
CA SER A 140 -9.42 1.13 -21.70
C SER A 140 -8.07 0.61 -21.20
N GLY A 141 -7.19 1.50 -20.72
CA GLY A 141 -5.94 1.11 -20.08
C GLY A 141 -6.16 0.35 -18.76
N LEU A 142 -7.14 0.77 -17.95
CA LEU A 142 -7.53 0.10 -16.72
C LEU A 142 -8.24 -1.23 -16.98
N GLU A 143 -9.14 -1.30 -17.96
CA GLU A 143 -9.82 -2.53 -18.37
C GLU A 143 -8.82 -3.62 -18.75
N ARG A 144 -7.80 -3.28 -19.57
CA ARG A 144 -6.73 -4.24 -19.92
C ARG A 144 -5.96 -4.74 -18.71
N LYS A 145 -5.65 -3.86 -17.74
CA LYS A 145 -4.96 -4.27 -16.50
C LYS A 145 -5.82 -5.18 -15.64
N VAL A 146 -7.13 -4.93 -15.58
CA VAL A 146 -8.07 -5.79 -14.87
C VAL A 146 -8.14 -7.16 -15.53
N GLU A 147 -8.16 -7.22 -16.86
CA GLU A 147 -8.17 -8.48 -17.60
C GLU A 147 -6.88 -9.27 -17.42
N GLU A 148 -5.71 -8.63 -17.52
CA GLU A 148 -4.41 -9.25 -17.24
C GLU A 148 -4.32 -9.80 -15.81
N LEU A 149 -4.79 -9.04 -14.81
CA LEU A 149 -4.82 -9.49 -13.43
C LEU A 149 -5.79 -10.66 -13.23
N ASN A 150 -6.91 -10.68 -13.95
CA ASN A 150 -7.88 -11.77 -13.88
C ASN A 150 -7.31 -13.05 -14.52
N GLU A 151 -6.59 -12.94 -15.63
CA GLU A 151 -5.87 -14.07 -16.24
C GLU A 151 -4.81 -14.64 -15.29
N GLN A 152 -3.99 -13.78 -14.68
CA GLN A 152 -2.99 -14.20 -13.69
C GLN A 152 -3.65 -14.85 -12.46
N LEU A 153 -4.74 -14.29 -11.97
CA LEU A 153 -5.51 -14.87 -10.85
C LEU A 153 -6.02 -16.27 -11.21
N GLN A 154 -6.53 -16.45 -12.43
CA GLN A 154 -7.04 -17.73 -12.87
C GLN A 154 -5.92 -18.77 -13.07
N GLU A 155 -4.77 -18.37 -13.59
CA GLU A 155 -3.57 -19.21 -13.64
C GLU A 155 -3.14 -19.67 -12.24
N LYS A 156 -3.05 -18.74 -11.28
CA LYS A 156 -2.70 -19.08 -9.89
C LYS A 156 -3.75 -19.94 -9.20
N GLN A 157 -5.03 -19.74 -9.50
CA GLN A 157 -6.09 -20.61 -9.00
C GLN A 157 -5.99 -22.03 -9.58
N ASN A 158 -5.59 -22.16 -10.84
CA ASN A 158 -5.35 -23.47 -11.47
C ASN A 158 -4.11 -24.16 -10.87
N GLU A 159 -3.00 -23.43 -10.68
CA GLU A 159 -1.81 -23.95 -9.99
C GLU A 159 -2.17 -24.46 -8.58
N LEU A 160 -2.97 -23.68 -7.83
CA LEU A 160 -3.45 -24.07 -6.50
C LEU A 160 -4.31 -25.35 -6.57
N SER A 161 -5.20 -25.45 -7.55
CA SER A 161 -6.06 -26.62 -7.75
C SER A 161 -5.26 -27.89 -8.04
N ILE A 162 -4.23 -27.78 -8.89
CA ILE A 162 -3.30 -28.87 -9.18
C ILE A 162 -2.55 -29.28 -7.91
N LEU A 163 -2.03 -28.31 -7.15
CA LEU A 163 -1.29 -28.57 -5.93
C LEU A 163 -2.16 -29.21 -4.84
N SER A 164 -3.41 -28.76 -4.69
CA SER A 164 -4.37 -29.38 -3.77
C SER A 164 -4.67 -30.81 -4.19
N THR A 165 -4.87 -31.05 -5.48
CA THR A 165 -5.09 -32.39 -6.03
C THR A 165 -3.91 -33.32 -5.73
N TYR A 166 -2.68 -32.83 -5.93
CA TYR A 166 -1.47 -33.58 -5.58
C TYR A 166 -1.43 -33.89 -4.08
N LYS A 167 -1.63 -32.88 -3.23
CA LYS A 167 -1.57 -33.02 -1.78
C LYS A 167 -2.60 -34.01 -1.23
N ASP A 168 -3.83 -33.96 -1.74
CA ASP A 168 -4.94 -34.72 -1.16
C ASP A 168 -5.10 -36.10 -1.79
N LYS A 169 -4.68 -36.30 -3.06
CA LYS A 169 -4.86 -37.56 -3.78
C LYS A 169 -3.56 -38.31 -4.03
N GLU A 170 -2.58 -37.66 -4.65
CA GLU A 170 -1.36 -38.35 -5.09
C GLU A 170 -0.36 -38.57 -3.97
N TYR A 171 -0.17 -37.56 -3.12
CA TYR A 171 0.82 -37.60 -2.05
C TYR A 171 0.53 -38.71 -1.03
N PRO A 172 -0.71 -38.91 -0.53
CA PRO A 172 -0.99 -40.00 0.42
C PRO A 172 -0.75 -41.38 -0.20
N VAL A 173 -1.09 -41.56 -1.47
CA VAL A 173 -0.84 -42.83 -2.20
C VAL A 173 0.66 -43.09 -2.33
N LYS A 174 1.43 -42.07 -2.73
CA LYS A 174 2.90 -42.18 -2.81
C LYS A 174 3.54 -42.43 -1.44
N ALA A 175 3.08 -41.75 -0.40
CA ALA A 175 3.56 -41.93 0.96
C ALA A 175 3.26 -43.37 1.47
N MET A 176 2.06 -43.88 1.20
CA MET A 176 1.71 -45.27 1.51
C MET A 176 2.61 -46.26 0.74
N MET A 177 2.86 -46.01 -0.55
CA MET A 177 3.75 -46.85 -1.35
C MET A 177 5.19 -46.86 -0.82
N ILE A 178 5.70 -45.70 -0.38
CA ILE A 178 7.01 -45.59 0.28
C ILE A 178 7.02 -46.41 1.58
N SER A 179 5.97 -46.30 2.41
CA SER A 179 5.86 -47.09 3.64
C SER A 179 5.81 -48.59 3.36
N ASN A 180 5.13 -49.02 2.30
CA ASN A 180 5.10 -50.43 1.90
C ASN A 180 6.48 -50.91 1.47
N PHE A 181 7.21 -50.14 0.66
CA PHE A 181 8.57 -50.49 0.26
C PHE A 181 9.55 -50.51 1.44
N GLN A 182 9.37 -49.63 2.44
CA GLN A 182 10.16 -49.69 3.67
C GLN A 182 9.88 -50.98 4.45
N ALA A 183 8.62 -51.37 4.58
CA ALA A 183 8.25 -52.63 5.24
C ALA A 183 8.77 -53.86 4.49
N GLU A 184 8.71 -53.87 3.15
CA GLU A 184 9.31 -54.92 2.32
C GLU A 184 10.83 -55.00 2.52
N LEU A 185 11.51 -53.86 2.53
CA LEU A 185 12.96 -53.78 2.75
C LEU A 185 13.35 -54.33 4.12
N ASP A 186 12.61 -53.96 5.17
CA ASP A 186 12.85 -54.46 6.52
C ASP A 186 12.59 -55.97 6.62
N ASN A 187 11.53 -56.47 5.99
CA ASN A 187 11.27 -57.91 5.90
C ASN A 187 12.41 -58.65 5.19
N PHE A 188 12.89 -58.15 4.04
CA PHE A 188 14.03 -58.74 3.33
C PHE A 188 15.30 -58.70 4.16
N LYS A 189 15.56 -57.60 4.89
CA LYS A 189 16.71 -57.47 5.77
C LYS A 189 16.65 -58.50 6.91
N SER A 190 15.49 -58.64 7.55
CA SER A 190 15.28 -59.64 8.60
C SER A 190 15.41 -61.07 8.08
N SER A 191 14.85 -61.37 6.91
CA SER A 191 15.00 -62.69 6.26
C SER A 191 16.46 -63.00 5.97
N ASN A 192 17.17 -62.07 5.33
CA ASN A 192 18.58 -62.27 4.99
C ASN A 192 19.47 -62.37 6.23
N GLN A 193 19.14 -61.66 7.31
CA GLN A 193 19.84 -61.81 8.59
C GLN A 193 19.62 -63.21 9.18
N ALA A 194 18.40 -63.73 9.15
CA ALA A 194 18.11 -65.08 9.61
C ALA A 194 18.86 -66.13 8.79
N ASP A 195 18.87 -65.99 7.47
CA ASP A 195 19.62 -66.88 6.56
C ASP A 195 21.13 -66.83 6.84
N GLN A 196 21.68 -65.64 7.13
CA GLN A 196 23.08 -65.47 7.49
C GLN A 196 23.41 -66.14 8.83
N GLU A 197 22.55 -65.98 9.84
CA GLU A 197 22.71 -66.63 11.15
C GLU A 197 22.64 -68.16 11.03
N GLU A 198 21.73 -68.68 10.20
CA GLU A 198 21.63 -70.11 9.90
C GLU A 198 22.91 -70.62 9.20
N LEU A 199 23.40 -69.89 8.20
CA LEU A 199 24.63 -70.25 7.49
C LEU A 199 25.84 -70.25 8.43
N GLU A 200 25.97 -69.25 9.31
CA GLU A 200 27.01 -69.21 10.33
C GLU A 200 26.93 -70.41 11.28
N HIS A 201 25.71 -70.80 11.69
CA HIS A 201 25.50 -71.97 12.52
C HIS A 201 25.92 -73.26 11.81
N ILE A 202 25.59 -73.41 10.52
CA ILE A 202 26.02 -74.54 9.69
C ILE A 202 27.56 -74.57 9.60
N ILE A 203 28.19 -73.44 9.30
CA ILE A 203 29.66 -73.32 9.21
C ILE A 203 30.32 -73.73 10.54
N LYS A 204 29.85 -73.21 11.67
CA LYS A 204 30.37 -73.55 13.00
C LYS A 204 30.21 -75.04 13.31
N THR A 205 29.07 -75.62 12.94
CA THR A 205 28.77 -77.04 13.15
C THR A 205 29.68 -77.93 12.31
N GLU A 206 29.85 -77.62 11.03
CA GLU A 206 30.72 -78.38 10.12
C GLU A 206 32.20 -78.23 10.50
N LEU A 207 32.68 -77.02 10.80
CA LEU A 207 34.04 -76.81 11.32
C LEU A 207 34.28 -77.61 12.60
N GLY A 208 33.31 -77.63 13.51
CA GLY A 208 33.38 -78.45 14.73
C GLY A 208 33.43 -79.95 14.44
N LYS A 209 32.74 -80.45 13.40
CA LYS A 209 32.84 -81.85 12.96
C LYS A 209 34.24 -82.15 12.40
N TYR A 210 34.75 -81.31 11.51
CA TYR A 210 36.10 -81.46 10.95
C TYR A 210 37.19 -81.43 12.02
N GLU A 211 37.08 -80.54 13.01
CA GLU A 211 38.03 -80.44 14.10
C GLU A 211 38.05 -81.72 14.96
N ARG A 212 36.86 -82.22 15.32
CA ARG A 212 36.74 -83.49 16.05
C ARG A 212 37.34 -84.65 15.28
N GLU A 213 37.07 -84.72 13.97
CA GLU A 213 37.61 -85.78 13.13
C GLU A 213 39.13 -85.69 12.99
N ARG A 214 39.66 -84.47 12.81
CA ARG A 214 41.10 -84.19 12.80
C ARG A 214 41.78 -84.65 14.10
N ILE A 215 41.21 -84.30 15.26
CA ILE A 215 41.73 -84.72 16.57
C ILE A 215 41.69 -86.25 16.71
N LYS A 216 40.60 -86.90 16.31
CA LYS A 216 40.49 -88.38 16.35
C LYS A 216 41.56 -89.05 15.49
N VAL A 217 41.72 -88.60 14.25
CA VAL A 217 42.72 -89.14 13.32
C VAL A 217 44.13 -88.91 13.86
N SER A 218 44.43 -87.70 14.34
CA SER A 218 45.72 -87.36 14.95
C SER A 218 46.02 -88.24 16.17
N ASN A 219 45.06 -88.37 17.10
CA ASN A 219 45.21 -89.24 18.28
C ASN A 219 45.38 -90.72 17.91
N ASN A 220 44.71 -91.20 16.86
CA ASN A 220 44.87 -92.57 16.38
C ASN A 220 46.28 -92.81 15.80
N ILE A 221 46.78 -91.86 15.01
CA ILE A 221 48.16 -91.89 14.48
C ILE A 221 49.16 -91.87 15.63
N ILE A 222 49.02 -90.94 16.58
CA ILE A 222 49.88 -90.83 17.76
C ILE A 222 49.85 -92.13 18.56
N TYR A 223 48.66 -92.69 18.83
CA TYR A 223 48.52 -93.95 19.56
C TYR A 223 49.23 -95.10 18.85
N LYS A 224 49.07 -95.26 17.53
CA LYS A 224 49.76 -96.29 16.74
C LYS A 224 51.28 -96.14 16.83
N VAL A 225 51.79 -94.91 16.65
CA VAL A 225 53.22 -94.61 16.75
C VAL A 225 53.76 -94.86 18.17
N ILE A 226 53.00 -94.51 19.21
CA ILE A 226 53.37 -94.79 20.62
C ILE A 226 53.42 -96.31 20.85
N VAL A 227 52.41 -97.06 20.44
CA VAL A 227 52.37 -98.52 20.63
C VAL A 227 53.55 -99.19 19.93
N GLU A 228 53.85 -98.81 18.69
CA GLU A 228 54.98 -99.35 17.93
C GLU A 228 56.34 -98.98 18.57
N SER A 229 56.53 -97.71 18.94
CA SER A 229 57.78 -97.25 19.58
C SER A 229 57.99 -97.86 20.97
N VAL A 230 56.94 -97.96 21.79
CA VAL A 230 57.00 -98.64 23.10
C VAL A 230 57.28 -100.14 22.92
N ALA A 231 56.75 -100.80 21.88
CA ALA A 231 57.09 -102.19 21.60
C ALA A 231 58.60 -102.38 21.34
N LEU A 232 59.23 -101.43 20.65
CA LEU A 232 60.67 -101.42 20.35
C LEU A 232 61.57 -100.97 21.52
N MET A 233 61.02 -100.36 22.58
CA MET A 233 61.82 -99.92 23.73
C MET A 233 62.36 -101.09 24.57
N HIS A 234 63.60 -100.95 25.02
CA HIS A 234 64.24 -101.89 25.93
C HIS A 234 63.48 -101.98 27.28
N PRO A 235 63.30 -103.18 27.88
CA PRO A 235 62.52 -103.37 29.12
C PRO A 235 62.94 -102.46 30.29
N SER A 236 64.25 -102.24 30.48
CA SER A 236 64.76 -101.36 31.54
C SER A 236 64.25 -99.92 31.45
N ILE A 237 64.02 -99.41 30.22
CA ILE A 237 63.47 -98.06 30.02
C ILE A 237 61.98 -98.04 30.39
N LYS A 238 61.24 -99.12 30.12
CA LYS A 238 59.82 -99.25 30.50
C LYS A 238 59.65 -99.28 32.01
N ASP A 239 60.50 -100.04 32.69
CA ASP A 239 60.50 -100.13 34.16
C ASP A 239 60.84 -98.77 34.79
N THR A 240 61.85 -98.08 34.24
CA THR A 240 62.21 -96.72 34.68
C THR A 240 61.07 -95.73 34.46
N ALA A 241 60.39 -95.80 33.31
CA ALA A 241 59.26 -94.93 33.01
C ALA A 241 58.07 -95.18 33.94
N LEU A 242 57.75 -96.45 34.23
CA LEU A 242 56.71 -96.82 35.19
C LEU A 242 57.06 -96.32 36.60
N GLN A 243 58.31 -96.51 37.01
CA GLN A 243 58.80 -96.00 38.30
C GLN A 243 58.70 -94.47 38.38
N ASN A 244 59.00 -93.75 37.29
CA ASN A 244 58.82 -92.30 37.22
C ASN A 244 57.36 -91.88 37.36
N VAL A 245 56.41 -92.62 36.78
CA VAL A 245 54.97 -92.35 36.92
C VAL A 245 54.51 -92.57 38.36
N VAL A 246 54.92 -93.68 38.98
CA VAL A 246 54.63 -93.98 40.38
C VAL A 246 55.23 -92.90 41.30
N MET A 247 56.50 -92.57 41.10
CA MET A 247 57.19 -91.54 41.88
C MET A 247 56.53 -90.17 41.72
N LYS A 248 56.07 -89.80 40.52
CA LYS A 248 55.33 -88.56 40.31
C LYS A 248 54.02 -88.54 41.11
N LYS A 249 53.28 -89.65 41.15
CA LYS A 249 52.06 -89.76 41.96
C LYS A 249 52.35 -89.66 43.45
N GLU A 250 53.44 -90.27 43.91
CA GLU A 250 53.90 -90.18 45.29
C GLU A 250 54.28 -88.73 45.65
N ILE A 251 54.97 -88.03 44.75
CA ILE A 251 55.31 -86.62 44.91
C ILE A 251 54.05 -85.75 45.01
N GLU A 252 53.07 -85.94 44.11
CA GLU A 252 51.78 -85.23 44.16
C GLU A 252 51.05 -85.48 45.49
N PHE A 253 51.09 -86.71 46.00
CA PHE A 253 50.51 -87.08 47.29
C PHE A 253 51.21 -86.39 48.47
N HIS A 254 52.54 -86.46 48.53
CA HIS A 254 53.31 -85.82 49.58
C HIS A 254 53.22 -84.29 49.54
N GLN A 255 53.16 -83.69 48.35
CA GLN A 255 52.96 -82.25 48.19
C GLN A 255 51.65 -81.80 48.82
N LYS A 256 50.55 -82.51 48.54
CA LYS A 256 49.25 -82.22 49.15
C LYS A 256 49.30 -82.36 50.68
N HIS A 257 49.92 -83.42 51.19
CA HIS A 257 50.03 -83.64 52.63
C HIS A 257 50.91 -82.59 53.32
N HIS A 258 51.99 -82.17 52.66
CA HIS A 258 52.85 -81.08 53.12
C HIS A 258 52.09 -79.76 53.16
N GLU A 259 51.26 -79.44 52.16
CA GLU A 259 50.39 -78.27 52.17
C GLU A 259 49.41 -78.29 53.35
N GLU A 260 48.76 -79.44 53.59
CA GLU A 260 47.85 -79.63 54.73
C GLU A 260 48.56 -79.40 56.08
N ILE A 261 49.73 -80.02 56.30
CA ILE A 261 50.52 -79.85 57.54
C ILE A 261 51.00 -78.40 57.68
N THR A 262 51.42 -77.76 56.58
CA THR A 262 51.87 -76.36 56.60
C THR A 262 50.73 -75.42 56.98
N GLN A 263 49.51 -75.68 56.50
CA GLN A 263 48.33 -74.91 56.89
C GLN A 263 47.99 -75.11 58.37
N ALA A 264 48.06 -76.35 58.87
CA ALA A 264 47.83 -76.66 60.27
C ALA A 264 48.86 -75.97 61.19
N ASN A 265 50.16 -76.03 60.84
CA ASN A 265 51.21 -75.31 61.58
C ASN A 265 50.98 -73.80 61.60
N LYS A 266 50.63 -73.19 60.45
CA LYS A 266 50.27 -71.76 60.40
C LYS A 266 49.04 -71.42 61.24
N GLN A 267 48.13 -72.36 61.45
CA GLN A 267 46.95 -72.16 62.31
C GLN A 267 47.34 -72.24 63.78
N LEU A 268 48.17 -73.22 64.16
CA LEU A 268 48.73 -73.34 65.50
C LEU A 268 49.62 -72.15 65.88
N GLU A 269 50.46 -71.67 64.96
CA GLU A 269 51.27 -70.45 65.17
C GLU A 269 50.38 -69.23 65.44
N ARG A 270 49.28 -69.07 64.68
CA ARG A 270 48.29 -68.00 64.91
C ARG A 270 47.59 -68.16 66.25
N GLU A 271 47.29 -69.39 66.66
CA GLU A 271 46.70 -69.67 67.97
C GLU A 271 47.66 -69.35 69.12
N ILE A 272 48.92 -69.77 69.03
CA ILE A 272 49.98 -69.41 69.99
C ILE A 272 50.17 -67.90 70.05
N GLU A 273 50.26 -67.22 68.91
CA GLU A 273 50.35 -65.75 68.88
C GLU A 273 49.15 -65.08 69.55
N SER A 274 47.93 -65.60 69.32
CA SER A 274 46.72 -65.07 69.95
C SER A 274 46.73 -65.28 71.47
N LEU A 275 47.23 -66.43 71.94
CA LEU A 275 47.38 -66.74 73.36
C LEU A 275 48.45 -65.85 74.03
N LEU A 276 49.57 -65.60 73.36
CA LEU A 276 50.63 -64.69 73.83
C LEU A 276 50.19 -63.21 73.85
N LYS A 277 49.36 -62.79 72.89
CA LYS A 277 48.80 -61.42 72.82
C LYS A 277 47.64 -61.21 73.80
N SER A 278 47.03 -62.29 74.31
CA SER A 278 45.94 -62.17 75.28
C SER A 278 46.46 -61.67 76.65
N PRO A 279 45.85 -60.62 77.24
CA PRO A 279 46.33 -60.02 78.50
C PRO A 279 46.14 -60.93 79.73
N LYS A 280 45.53 -62.11 79.57
CA LYS A 280 45.31 -63.12 80.63
C LYS A 280 46.48 -64.10 80.81
N SER A 281 47.43 -64.14 79.88
CA SER A 281 48.60 -65.05 79.95
C SER A 281 49.83 -64.41 80.61
N ASN A 282 49.86 -63.08 80.78
CA ASN A 282 50.91 -62.37 81.50
C ASN A 282 50.66 -62.40 83.03
N LEU A 283 50.84 -63.57 83.65
CA LEU A 283 50.72 -63.79 85.10
C LEU A 283 51.49 -62.75 85.93
N ARG A 284 52.62 -62.23 85.43
CA ARG A 284 53.42 -61.19 86.10
C ARG A 284 52.73 -59.83 86.24
N LEU A 285 51.94 -59.42 85.25
CA LEU A 285 51.21 -58.14 85.24
C LEU A 285 49.86 -58.23 85.98
N GLN A 286 49.36 -59.44 86.23
CA GLN A 286 48.07 -59.69 86.87
C GLN A 286 48.19 -59.83 88.41
N LEU A 287 49.35 -60.28 88.92
CA LEU A 287 49.60 -60.48 90.36
C LEU A 287 50.16 -59.25 91.09
N PHE A 288 50.87 -58.35 90.40
CA PHE A 288 51.49 -57.16 91.01
C PHE A 288 51.29 -55.88 90.18
N PRO A 289 50.06 -55.37 90.07
CA PRO A 289 49.79 -54.15 89.31
C PRO A 289 50.42 -52.89 89.92
N GLU A 290 50.69 -52.86 91.23
CA GLU A 290 51.26 -51.69 91.91
C GLU A 290 52.79 -51.53 91.75
N PHE A 291 53.51 -52.59 91.36
CA PHE A 291 54.97 -52.53 91.19
C PHE A 291 55.44 -52.17 89.78
N PHE A 292 54.53 -52.18 88.80
CA PHE A 292 54.84 -51.85 87.40
C PHE A 292 53.97 -50.70 86.87
N PRO A 293 54.04 -49.48 87.45
CA PRO A 293 53.45 -48.31 86.81
C PRO A 293 54.09 -48.13 85.43
N LYS A 294 53.27 -47.93 84.39
CA LYS A 294 53.74 -47.59 83.03
C LYS A 294 54.50 -46.26 83.09
N ARG A 295 55.80 -46.30 83.37
CA ARG A 295 56.68 -45.14 83.26
C ARG A 295 56.96 -44.88 81.79
N GLU A 296 56.84 -43.63 81.37
CA GLU A 296 57.30 -43.17 80.07
C GLU A 296 58.80 -43.42 79.96
N LYS A 297 59.24 -44.13 78.92
CA LYS A 297 60.66 -44.40 78.69
C LYS A 297 61.34 -43.08 78.30
N CYS A 298 62.38 -42.70 79.03
CA CYS A 298 63.24 -41.55 78.71
C CYS A 298 63.87 -41.73 77.31
N THR A 299 63.90 -40.64 76.54
CA THR A 299 64.67 -40.54 75.29
C THR A 299 66.15 -40.22 75.61
N PRO A 300 67.10 -40.54 74.70
CA PRO A 300 68.53 -40.64 75.02
C PRO A 300 69.23 -39.37 75.56
N ASP A 301 68.63 -38.19 75.38
CA ASP A 301 69.27 -36.90 75.67
C ASP A 301 68.80 -36.23 76.98
N MET A 302 68.14 -36.97 77.88
CA MET A 302 67.72 -36.41 79.17
C MET A 302 68.79 -36.67 80.25
N GLU A 303 69.40 -35.60 80.74
CA GLU A 303 70.43 -35.60 81.77
C GLU A 303 69.85 -36.07 83.13
N LEU A 304 70.23 -37.28 83.55
CA LEU A 304 69.75 -37.94 84.77
C LEU A 304 70.58 -37.47 85.98
N THR A 305 69.99 -36.63 86.83
CA THR A 305 70.54 -36.32 88.16
C THR A 305 70.13 -37.44 89.14
N PHE A 306 71.10 -38.25 89.55
CA PHE A 306 70.89 -39.34 90.53
C PHE A 306 70.98 -38.79 91.95
N ASP A 307 69.86 -38.76 92.65
CA ASP A 307 69.78 -38.37 94.06
C ASP A 307 70.17 -39.56 94.95
N ILE A 308 71.49 -39.84 95.07
CA ILE A 308 72.04 -40.89 95.92
C ILE A 308 72.51 -40.26 97.24
N PRO A 309 71.76 -40.42 98.35
CA PRO A 309 72.22 -39.96 99.66
C PRO A 309 73.43 -40.77 100.16
N THR A 310 74.52 -40.06 100.45
CA THR A 310 75.74 -40.56 101.10
C THR A 310 75.50 -40.84 102.58
N GLN A 311 75.97 -41.99 103.06
CA GLN A 311 75.84 -42.43 104.44
C GLN A 311 77.02 -41.89 105.27
N ASP A 312 76.80 -40.83 106.05
CA ASP A 312 77.72 -40.41 107.11
C ASP A 312 77.55 -41.33 108.32
N TRP A 313 78.67 -41.87 108.80
CA TRP A 313 78.74 -42.67 110.03
C TRP A 313 78.63 -41.76 111.26
N LEU A 314 77.72 -42.07 112.19
CA LEU A 314 77.53 -41.33 113.45
C LEU A 314 78.78 -41.41 114.36
N PRO A 315 79.25 -40.30 114.97
CA PRO A 315 80.19 -40.35 116.09
C PRO A 315 79.44 -40.42 117.44
N ILE A 316 79.68 -41.52 118.19
CA ILE A 316 79.38 -41.86 119.62
C ILE A 316 78.09 -41.29 120.23
#